data_AF-A0A354C7T6-F1
#
_entry.id   AF-A0A354C7T6-F1
#
_cell.length_a   1.000
_cell.length_b   1.000
_cell.length_c   1.000
_cell.angle_alpha   90.00
_cell.angle_beta   90.00
_cell.angle_gamma   90.00
#
_symmetry.space_group_name_H-M   'P 1'
#
loop_
_entity.id
_entity.type
_entity.pdbx_description
1 polymer ?
#
loop_
_entity_poly.entity_id
_entity_poly.type
_entity_poly.pdbx_seq_one_letter_code
_entity_poly.pdbx_strand_id
1 'polypeptide(L)'
;MVKSATDFKETIALIRKEARGIYSEPQLIIPALILLDEKHSGITTSEMIPKLEKMLSPKGHDAQIIPGRQDTYFSQKVRNLKSHNTLINKDLATYKRGTWKITQKGLNFLEENRLVLALMKAQGFKLKKIADETDGDYSLIVIEEGQLEYRNVKLRKRSQKLTKVAIQEFKNKYGKLFCMVCNFDFFKTYKKYGKDYIEIHHAEPIHLIETKGIKTLLSKALKKVVPVCSNCHKMIHRNRGKMLSIKTLREVVKKCG
;
A
#
# COMPACT_ATOMS: atom_id res chain seq x y z
N MET A 1 2.54 -29.61 18.00
CA MET A 1 3.78 -29.81 17.22
C MET A 1 4.51 -28.48 17.19
N VAL A 2 5.79 -28.47 17.55
CA VAL A 2 6.63 -27.25 17.64
C VAL A 2 6.73 -26.63 16.25
N LYS A 3 6.12 -25.46 16.05
CA LYS A 3 6.20 -24.72 14.80
C LYS A 3 7.50 -23.93 14.82
N SER A 4 8.47 -24.36 14.03
CA SER A 4 9.81 -23.74 14.02
C SER A 4 9.76 -22.29 13.54
N ALA A 5 10.82 -21.53 13.84
CA ALA A 5 11.13 -20.19 13.30
C ALA A 5 10.88 -20.04 11.78
N THR A 6 10.92 -21.16 11.04
CA THR A 6 10.64 -21.27 9.61
C THR A 6 9.23 -20.79 9.25
N ASP A 7 8.25 -21.01 10.12
CA ASP A 7 6.84 -20.66 9.90
C ASP A 7 6.56 -19.15 9.95
N PHE A 8 7.42 -18.37 10.61
CA PHE A 8 7.26 -16.92 10.77
C PHE A 8 8.24 -16.11 9.90
N LYS A 9 8.98 -16.77 8.99
CA LYS A 9 9.99 -16.11 8.15
C LYS A 9 9.41 -14.97 7.32
N GLU A 10 8.22 -15.15 6.76
CA GLU A 10 7.52 -14.12 5.98
C GLU A 10 7.07 -12.95 6.85
N THR A 11 6.56 -13.24 8.06
CA THR A 11 6.14 -12.25 9.05
C THR A 11 7.32 -11.36 9.46
N ILE A 12 8.46 -11.97 9.81
CA ILE A 12 9.68 -11.23 10.15
C ILE A 12 10.18 -10.41 8.97
N ALA A 13 10.20 -10.98 7.75
CA ALA A 13 10.61 -10.25 6.56
C ALA A 13 9.71 -9.02 6.29
N LEU A 14 8.41 -9.14 6.55
CA LEU A 14 7.45 -8.05 6.41
C LEU A 14 7.68 -6.95 7.46
N ILE A 15 7.81 -7.32 8.74
CA ILE A 15 8.10 -6.37 9.83
C ILE A 15 9.39 -5.58 9.54
N ARG A 16 10.46 -6.27 9.11
CA ARG A 16 11.74 -5.63 8.73
C ARG A 16 11.58 -4.63 7.59
N LYS A 17 10.86 -5.01 6.54
CA LYS A 17 10.64 -4.17 5.37
C LYS A 17 9.91 -2.87 5.72
N GLU A 18 8.87 -2.97 6.56
CA GLU A 18 8.03 -1.83 6.92
C GLU A 18 8.70 -0.91 7.94
N ALA A 19 9.37 -1.46 8.96
CA ALA A 19 10.09 -0.70 9.98
C ALA A 19 11.35 -0.01 9.44
N ARG A 20 11.94 -0.52 8.35
CA ARG A 20 13.18 0.00 7.74
C ARG A 20 14.33 0.12 8.76
N GLY A 21 14.36 -0.78 9.73
CA GLY A 21 15.38 -0.83 10.78
C GLY A 21 15.10 0.03 12.01
N ILE A 22 14.01 0.80 12.06
CA ILE A 22 13.58 1.57 13.24
C ILE A 22 12.23 1.04 13.69
N TYR A 23 12.18 0.42 14.86
CA TYR A 23 11.04 -0.35 15.36
C TYR A 23 10.28 0.40 16.45
N SER A 24 8.94 0.33 16.46
CA SER A 24 8.15 0.69 17.65
C SER A 24 8.03 -0.51 18.60
N GLU A 25 7.74 -0.27 19.87
CA GLU A 25 7.56 -1.33 20.86
C GLU A 25 6.46 -2.34 20.48
N PRO A 26 5.29 -1.93 19.93
CA PRO A 26 4.29 -2.86 19.40
C PRO A 26 4.83 -3.81 18.32
N GLN A 27 5.76 -3.34 17.46
CA GLN A 27 6.37 -4.17 16.42
C GLN A 27 7.34 -5.22 16.98
N LEU A 28 7.69 -5.15 18.26
CA LEU A 28 8.53 -6.14 18.94
C LEU A 28 7.71 -7.27 19.58
N ILE A 29 6.38 -7.13 19.72
CA ILE A 29 5.52 -8.12 20.39
C ILE A 29 5.60 -9.49 19.72
N ILE A 30 5.28 -9.58 18.43
CA ILE A 30 5.32 -10.86 17.69
C ILE A 30 6.73 -11.46 17.65
N PRO A 31 7.80 -10.71 17.28
CA PRO A 31 9.17 -11.22 17.35
C PRO A 31 9.56 -11.74 18.74
N ALA A 32 9.17 -11.06 19.81
CA ALA A 32 9.45 -11.50 21.17
C ALA A 32 8.71 -12.80 21.50
N LEU A 33 7.42 -12.90 21.16
CA LEU A 33 6.63 -14.11 21.39
C LEU A 33 7.17 -15.32 20.61
N ILE A 34 7.64 -15.13 19.36
CA ILE A 34 8.30 -16.20 18.58
C ILE A 34 9.51 -16.76 19.35
N LEU A 35 10.36 -15.90 19.91
CA LEU A 35 11.50 -16.36 20.71
C LEU A 35 11.11 -17.05 22.01
N LEU A 36 9.97 -16.67 22.61
CA LEU A 36 9.46 -17.30 23.83
C LEU A 36 8.86 -18.67 23.54
N ASP A 37 8.22 -18.84 22.39
CA ASP A 37 7.73 -20.14 21.92
C ASP A 37 8.92 -21.09 21.63
N GLU A 38 9.96 -20.60 20.95
CA GLU A 38 11.17 -21.40 20.68
C GLU A 38 11.90 -21.88 21.95
N LYS A 39 11.81 -21.13 23.05
CA LYS A 39 12.52 -21.42 24.31
C LYS A 39 11.52 -21.60 25.46
N HIS A 40 10.73 -22.68 25.41
CA HIS A 40 9.74 -23.02 26.44
C HIS A 40 10.28 -23.08 27.88
N SER A 41 11.58 -23.38 28.07
CA SER A 41 12.25 -23.33 29.38
C SER A 41 12.28 -21.92 29.98
N GLY A 42 12.10 -20.91 29.13
CA GLY A 42 12.12 -19.49 29.42
C GLY A 42 13.40 -18.79 28.95
N ILE A 43 13.33 -17.47 28.78
CA ILE A 43 14.44 -16.62 28.34
C ILE A 43 14.54 -15.36 29.21
N THR A 44 15.76 -14.92 29.52
CA THR A 44 15.94 -13.62 30.19
C THR A 44 15.89 -12.47 29.17
N THR A 45 15.62 -11.24 29.61
CA THR A 45 15.68 -10.07 28.71
C THR A 45 17.07 -9.90 28.08
N SER A 46 18.14 -10.15 28.84
CA SER A 46 19.52 -10.07 28.34
C SER A 46 19.82 -11.13 27.27
N GLU A 47 19.23 -12.32 27.37
CA GLU A 47 19.32 -13.36 26.32
C GLU A 47 18.44 -13.04 25.11
N MET A 48 17.32 -12.34 25.31
CA MET A 48 16.37 -12.00 24.25
C MET A 48 16.91 -10.92 23.30
N ILE A 49 17.59 -9.90 23.84
CA ILE A 49 18.15 -8.77 23.07
C ILE A 49 18.96 -9.22 21.84
N PRO A 50 20.06 -10.00 21.98
CA PRO A 50 20.90 -10.36 20.84
C PRO A 50 20.18 -11.26 19.83
N LYS A 51 19.19 -12.04 20.28
CA LYS A 51 18.35 -12.85 19.38
C LYS A 51 17.41 -11.98 18.54
N LEU A 52 16.77 -10.98 19.16
CA LEU A 52 15.93 -10.02 18.45
C LEU A 52 16.74 -9.12 17.52
N GLU A 53 17.94 -8.71 17.91
CA GLU A 53 18.86 -7.96 17.04
C GLU A 53 19.23 -8.77 15.80
N LYS A 54 19.56 -10.06 15.97
CA LYS A 54 19.82 -10.96 14.84
C LYS A 54 18.58 -11.13 13.94
N MET A 55 17.41 -11.30 14.55
CA MET A 55 16.15 -11.52 13.83
C MET A 55 15.71 -10.29 13.03
N LEU A 56 15.79 -9.09 13.61
CA LEU A 56 15.23 -7.85 13.07
C LEU A 56 16.28 -6.96 12.38
N SER A 57 17.57 -7.11 12.70
CA SER A 57 18.67 -6.30 12.14
C SER A 57 18.38 -4.79 12.18
N PRO A 58 18.24 -4.18 13.38
CA PRO A 58 17.99 -2.74 13.53
C PRO A 58 19.07 -1.88 12.87
N LYS A 59 18.67 -0.68 12.43
CA LYS A 59 19.51 0.29 11.69
C LYS A 59 19.15 1.71 12.08
N GLY A 60 20.00 2.66 11.67
CA GLY A 60 19.76 4.07 11.94
C GLY A 60 19.75 4.34 13.44
N HIS A 61 18.76 5.09 13.92
CA HIS A 61 18.65 5.47 15.32
C HIS A 61 18.62 4.26 16.28
N ASP A 62 17.93 3.18 15.91
CA ASP A 62 17.80 1.98 16.75
C ASP A 62 19.13 1.24 16.95
N ALA A 63 20.09 1.40 16.03
CA ALA A 63 21.43 0.82 16.15
C ALA A 63 22.41 1.71 16.94
N GLN A 64 22.04 2.94 17.30
CA GLN A 64 22.90 3.85 18.03
C GLN A 64 22.90 3.50 19.53
N ILE A 65 24.06 3.67 20.17
CA ILE A 65 24.20 3.60 21.62
C ILE A 65 23.54 4.83 22.25
N ILE A 66 22.80 4.62 23.33
CA ILE A 66 22.18 5.72 24.08
C ILE A 66 23.28 6.43 24.90
N PRO A 67 23.39 7.78 24.84
CA PRO A 67 24.38 8.52 25.62
C PRO A 67 24.29 8.18 27.12
N GLY A 68 25.44 7.80 27.71
CA GLY A 68 25.52 7.42 29.13
C GLY A 68 24.98 6.02 29.46
N ARG A 69 24.67 5.18 28.47
CA ARG A 69 24.27 3.78 28.66
C ARG A 69 25.11 2.84 27.79
N GLN A 70 25.11 1.55 28.17
CA GLN A 70 25.66 0.46 27.37
C GLN A 70 24.62 -0.11 26.37
N ASP A 71 23.36 0.32 26.49
CA ASP A 71 22.26 -0.11 25.63
C ASP A 71 22.17 0.72 24.34
N THR A 72 21.75 0.06 23.27
CA THR A 72 21.28 0.74 22.05
C THR A 72 19.83 1.20 22.25
N TYR A 73 19.36 2.11 21.39
CA TYR A 73 17.94 2.47 21.37
C TYR A 73 17.05 1.24 21.12
N PHE A 74 17.50 0.27 20.31
CA PHE A 74 16.81 -0.99 20.12
C PHE A 74 16.80 -1.87 21.38
N SER A 75 17.96 -2.12 22.00
CA SER A 75 18.03 -2.98 23.19
C SER A 75 17.22 -2.37 24.35
N GLN A 76 17.19 -1.04 24.45
CA GLN A 76 16.32 -0.33 25.40
C GLN A 76 14.83 -0.58 25.12
N LYS A 77 14.38 -0.55 23.87
CA LYS A 77 12.99 -0.89 23.52
C LYS A 77 12.63 -2.34 23.89
N VAL A 78 13.55 -3.27 23.70
CA VAL A 78 13.37 -4.66 24.15
C VAL A 78 13.25 -4.73 25.69
N ARG A 79 14.06 -3.97 26.44
CA ARG A 79 13.91 -3.86 27.90
C ARG A 79 12.58 -3.24 28.30
N ASN A 80 12.07 -2.29 27.50
CA ASN A 80 10.81 -1.61 27.78
C ASN A 80 9.61 -2.56 27.77
N LEU A 81 9.65 -3.66 27.00
CA LEU A 81 8.63 -4.72 27.06
C LEU A 81 8.40 -5.24 28.48
N LYS A 82 9.44 -5.24 29.33
CA LYS A 82 9.31 -5.58 30.74
C LYS A 82 8.81 -4.40 31.58
N SER A 83 9.44 -3.24 31.47
CA SER A 83 9.14 -2.10 32.34
C SER A 83 7.74 -1.54 32.13
N HIS A 84 7.25 -1.59 30.89
CA HIS A 84 5.88 -1.20 30.54
C HIS A 84 4.88 -2.36 30.70
N ASN A 85 5.35 -3.56 31.08
CA ASN A 85 4.55 -4.77 31.19
C ASN A 85 3.77 -5.09 29.89
N THR A 86 4.31 -4.71 28.72
CA THR A 86 3.64 -4.78 27.40
C THR A 86 3.07 -6.16 27.09
N LEU A 87 3.83 -7.23 27.36
CA LEU A 87 3.36 -8.60 27.15
C LEU A 87 2.50 -9.13 28.32
N ILE A 88 2.70 -8.59 29.53
CA ILE A 88 2.04 -9.08 30.76
C ILE A 88 0.63 -8.53 30.86
N ASN A 89 0.43 -7.23 30.58
CA ASN A 89 -0.88 -6.58 30.61
C ASN A 89 -1.86 -7.22 29.62
N LYS A 90 -1.35 -7.77 28.52
CA LYS A 90 -2.13 -8.49 27.50
C LYS A 90 -2.28 -9.99 27.81
N ASP A 91 -1.65 -10.48 28.88
CA ASP A 91 -1.57 -11.91 29.25
C ASP A 91 -0.92 -12.79 28.15
N LEU A 92 0.04 -12.24 27.39
CA LEU A 92 0.75 -12.96 26.32
C LEU A 92 2.01 -13.67 26.84
N ALA A 93 2.60 -13.16 27.91
CA ALA A 93 3.76 -13.77 28.56
C ALA A 93 3.76 -13.51 30.06
N THR A 94 4.39 -14.41 30.81
CA THR A 94 4.70 -14.25 32.23
C THR A 94 6.17 -13.92 32.43
N TYR A 95 6.49 -13.17 33.48
CA TYR A 95 7.87 -12.91 33.89
C TYR A 95 8.05 -13.28 35.37
N LYS A 96 8.79 -14.35 35.64
CA LYS A 96 9.04 -14.85 37.00
C LYS A 96 10.52 -15.16 37.18
N ARG A 97 11.10 -14.75 38.31
CA ARG A 97 12.52 -15.00 38.65
C ARG A 97 13.49 -14.63 37.50
N GLY A 98 13.30 -13.45 36.91
CA GLY A 98 14.15 -12.95 35.82
C GLY A 98 13.91 -13.56 34.44
N THR A 99 12.91 -14.45 34.31
CA THR A 99 12.72 -15.26 33.11
C THR A 99 11.32 -15.06 32.53
N TRP A 100 11.26 -14.83 31.22
CA TRP A 100 10.03 -14.78 30.44
C TRP A 100 9.57 -16.18 30.01
N LYS A 101 8.26 -16.41 30.03
CA LYS A 101 7.62 -17.60 29.44
C LYS A 101 6.33 -17.20 28.73
N ILE A 102 6.11 -17.72 27.52
CA ILE A 102 4.85 -17.50 26.79
C ILE A 102 3.68 -18.18 27.52
N THR A 103 2.49 -17.57 27.46
CA THR A 103 1.24 -18.16 27.96
C THR A 103 0.51 -18.90 26.84
N GLN A 104 -0.54 -19.66 27.18
CA GLN A 104 -1.41 -20.23 26.16
C GLN A 104 -2.11 -19.15 25.31
N LYS A 105 -2.49 -18.03 25.91
CA LYS A 105 -3.05 -16.89 25.18
C LYS A 105 -2.03 -16.26 24.24
N GLY A 106 -0.76 -16.17 24.64
CA GLY A 106 0.34 -15.74 23.77
C GLY A 106 0.57 -16.66 22.58
N LEU A 107 0.44 -17.97 22.77
CA LEU A 107 0.49 -18.95 21.66
C LEU A 107 -0.67 -18.77 20.69
N ASN A 108 -1.90 -18.62 21.20
CA ASN A 108 -3.07 -18.39 20.36
C ASN A 108 -2.95 -17.06 19.58
N PHE A 109 -2.47 -16.01 20.25
CA PHE A 109 -2.22 -14.71 19.64
C PHE A 109 -1.23 -14.81 18.46
N LEU A 110 -0.13 -15.56 18.63
CA LEU A 110 0.83 -15.79 17.54
C LEU A 110 0.18 -16.49 16.34
N GLU A 111 -0.65 -17.49 16.59
CA GLU A 111 -1.36 -18.24 15.56
C GLU A 111 -2.36 -17.37 14.80
N GLU A 112 -3.17 -16.58 15.50
CA GLU A 112 -4.17 -15.68 14.91
C GLU A 112 -3.49 -14.60 14.07
N ASN A 113 -2.41 -14.01 14.57
CA ASN A 113 -1.69 -12.96 13.87
C ASN A 113 -0.88 -13.47 12.66
N ARG A 114 -0.53 -14.76 12.61
CA ARG A 114 0.23 -15.37 11.50
C ARG A 114 -0.44 -15.17 10.15
N LEU A 115 -1.73 -15.48 10.05
CA LEU A 115 -2.48 -15.42 8.78
C LEU A 115 -2.83 -13.98 8.38
N VAL A 116 -3.14 -13.15 9.38
CA VAL A 116 -3.57 -11.77 9.16
C VAL A 116 -2.46 -10.95 8.51
N LEU A 117 -1.22 -11.04 9.00
CA LEU A 117 -0.08 -10.29 8.47
C LEU A 117 0.17 -10.52 6.97
N ALA A 118 0.04 -11.76 6.50
CA ALA A 118 0.21 -12.10 5.08
C ALA A 118 -0.92 -11.51 4.21
N LEU A 119 -2.17 -11.63 4.67
CA LEU A 119 -3.35 -11.10 3.99
C LEU A 119 -3.32 -9.58 3.88
N MET A 120 -2.95 -8.89 4.97
CA MET A 120 -2.86 -7.44 5.02
C MET A 120 -1.88 -6.86 4.00
N LYS A 121 -0.72 -7.51 3.83
CA LYS A 121 0.24 -7.12 2.80
C LYS A 121 -0.33 -7.29 1.39
N ALA A 122 -1.03 -8.40 1.13
CA ALA A 122 -1.66 -8.64 -0.16
C ALA A 122 -2.69 -7.55 -0.51
N GLN A 123 -3.34 -6.99 0.51
CA GLN A 123 -4.31 -5.89 0.39
C GLN A 123 -3.66 -4.48 0.40
N GLY A 124 -2.33 -4.38 0.55
CA GLY A 124 -1.59 -3.11 0.44
C GLY A 124 -1.57 -2.26 1.71
N PHE A 125 -1.90 -2.83 2.88
CA PHE A 125 -1.85 -2.14 4.16
C PHE A 125 -0.41 -1.88 4.65
N LYS A 126 -0.18 -0.76 5.34
CA LYS A 126 1.12 -0.40 5.93
C LYS A 126 1.20 -0.83 7.40
N LEU A 127 2.03 -1.82 7.72
CA LEU A 127 2.10 -2.39 9.08
C LEU A 127 2.41 -1.38 10.18
N LYS A 128 3.20 -0.35 9.90
CA LYS A 128 3.56 0.65 10.92
C LYS A 128 2.33 1.32 11.53
N LYS A 129 1.42 1.82 10.68
CA LYS A 129 0.21 2.52 11.13
C LYS A 129 -0.68 1.60 11.96
N ILE A 130 -0.81 0.37 11.51
CA ILE A 130 -1.63 -0.64 12.17
C ILE A 130 -1.06 -1.06 13.52
N ALA A 131 0.26 -1.27 13.61
CA ALA A 131 0.91 -1.65 14.87
C ALA A 131 0.68 -0.58 15.95
N ASP A 132 0.68 0.69 15.55
CA ASP A 132 0.43 1.82 16.46
C ASP A 132 -1.07 1.90 16.86
N GLU A 133 -2.01 1.62 15.94
CA GLU A 133 -3.47 1.66 16.19
C GLU A 133 -4.00 0.44 16.96
N THR A 134 -3.34 -0.71 16.83
CA THR A 134 -3.76 -2.01 17.41
C THR A 134 -2.91 -2.46 18.59
N ASP A 135 -1.87 -1.69 18.93
CA ASP A 135 -0.88 -2.05 19.94
C ASP A 135 -0.29 -3.46 19.70
N GLY A 136 0.05 -3.70 18.43
CA GLY A 136 0.69 -4.92 17.92
C GLY A 136 -0.21 -6.14 17.79
N ASP A 137 -1.52 -6.02 18.09
CA ASP A 137 -2.52 -7.06 17.87
C ASP A 137 -3.24 -6.87 16.54
N TYR A 138 -2.64 -7.39 15.48
CA TYR A 138 -3.19 -7.29 14.13
C TYR A 138 -4.53 -8.03 13.97
N SER A 139 -4.91 -8.91 14.89
CA SER A 139 -6.22 -9.59 14.86
C SER A 139 -7.39 -8.62 15.11
N LEU A 140 -7.15 -7.47 15.76
CA LEU A 140 -8.20 -6.49 16.13
C LEU A 140 -8.62 -5.57 14.98
N ILE A 141 -8.10 -5.78 13.78
CA ILE A 141 -8.30 -4.87 12.66
C ILE A 141 -9.70 -5.04 12.10
N VAL A 142 -10.48 -3.99 12.25
CA VAL A 142 -11.78 -3.85 11.60
C VAL A 142 -11.55 -3.26 10.21
N ILE A 143 -11.85 -4.03 9.16
CA ILE A 143 -11.82 -3.56 7.77
C ILE A 143 -13.19 -2.98 7.45
N GLU A 144 -13.30 -1.65 7.38
CA GLU A 144 -14.50 -1.00 6.86
C GLU A 144 -14.52 -1.11 5.32
N GLU A 145 -15.40 -1.96 4.79
CA GLU A 145 -15.69 -2.01 3.36
C GLU A 145 -16.76 -0.97 3.00
N GLY A 146 -16.40 0.03 2.19
CA GLY A 146 -17.37 0.93 1.55
C GLY A 146 -17.67 2.25 2.28
N GLN A 147 -16.87 2.65 3.27
CA GLN A 147 -17.02 3.98 3.88
C GLN A 147 -16.74 5.10 2.85
N LEU A 148 -17.66 6.06 2.74
CA LEU A 148 -17.55 7.23 1.89
C LEU A 148 -16.49 8.20 2.45
N GLU A 149 -15.25 8.10 1.96
CA GLU A 149 -14.23 9.13 2.21
C GLU A 149 -14.43 10.35 1.30
N TYR A 150 -14.67 11.53 1.90
CA TYR A 150 -14.61 12.80 1.19
C TYR A 150 -13.14 13.25 1.06
N ARG A 151 -12.51 12.94 -0.08
CA ARG A 151 -11.18 13.47 -0.42
C ARG A 151 -11.30 14.80 -1.17
N ASN A 152 -10.66 15.85 -0.65
CA ASN A 152 -10.43 17.09 -1.38
C ASN A 152 -9.43 16.87 -2.53
N VAL A 153 -9.92 16.43 -3.69
CA VAL A 153 -9.10 16.28 -4.90
C VAL A 153 -9.04 17.63 -5.61
N LYS A 154 -7.83 18.17 -5.82
CA LYS A 154 -7.61 19.27 -6.77
C LYS A 154 -7.92 18.77 -8.19
N LEU A 155 -9.16 18.96 -8.64
CA LEU A 155 -9.61 18.58 -9.97
C LEU A 155 -9.30 19.69 -10.98
N ARG A 156 -8.60 19.36 -12.05
CA ARG A 156 -8.46 20.25 -13.19
C ARG A 156 -9.74 20.22 -14.02
N LYS A 157 -10.48 21.34 -14.07
CA LYS A 157 -11.70 21.47 -14.88
C LYS A 157 -11.34 21.38 -16.38
N ARG A 158 -11.76 20.31 -17.05
CA ARG A 158 -11.68 20.19 -18.52
C ARG A 158 -12.85 20.94 -19.15
N SER A 159 -12.63 21.54 -20.32
CA SER A 159 -13.68 22.30 -21.02
C SER A 159 -14.74 21.38 -21.60
N GLN A 160 -15.96 21.44 -21.05
CA GLN A 160 -17.12 20.71 -21.59
C GLN A 160 -17.43 21.12 -23.04
N LYS A 161 -17.21 22.41 -23.38
CA LYS A 161 -17.37 22.92 -24.75
C LYS A 161 -16.43 22.22 -25.73
N LEU A 162 -15.15 22.04 -25.36
CA LEU A 162 -14.19 21.32 -26.18
C LEU A 162 -14.61 19.87 -26.38
N THR A 163 -15.05 19.18 -25.31
CA THR A 163 -15.51 17.79 -25.41
C THR A 163 -16.66 17.64 -26.40
N LYS A 164 -17.71 18.47 -26.27
CA LYS A 164 -18.89 18.41 -27.15
C LYS A 164 -18.52 18.65 -28.61
N VAL A 165 -17.74 19.70 -28.89
CA VAL A 165 -17.32 20.03 -30.25
C VAL A 165 -16.41 18.95 -30.82
N ALA A 166 -15.45 18.41 -30.05
CA ALA A 166 -14.57 17.34 -30.50
C ALA A 166 -15.34 16.08 -30.89
N ILE A 167 -16.37 15.69 -30.12
CA ILE A 167 -17.23 14.56 -30.45
C ILE A 167 -17.99 14.81 -31.76
N GLN A 168 -18.56 16.01 -31.93
CA GLN A 168 -19.32 16.34 -33.13
C GLN A 168 -18.43 16.38 -34.38
N GLU A 169 -17.29 17.06 -34.31
CA GLU A 169 -16.30 17.11 -35.40
C GLU A 169 -15.81 15.71 -35.79
N PHE A 170 -15.56 14.86 -34.80
CA PHE A 170 -15.14 13.47 -35.05
C PHE A 170 -16.23 12.67 -35.76
N LYS A 171 -17.49 12.78 -35.31
CA LYS A 171 -18.63 12.14 -35.98
C LYS A 171 -18.84 12.68 -37.40
N ASN A 172 -18.76 13.99 -37.60
CA ASN A 172 -18.89 14.60 -38.92
C ASN A 172 -17.83 14.07 -39.88
N LYS A 173 -16.60 13.87 -39.39
CA LYS A 173 -15.48 13.38 -40.19
C LYS A 173 -15.56 11.87 -40.50
N TYR A 174 -16.00 11.05 -39.55
CA TYR A 174 -15.90 9.58 -39.67
C TYR A 174 -17.25 8.85 -39.73
N GLY A 175 -18.38 9.55 -39.61
CA GLY A 175 -19.74 9.01 -39.59
C GLY A 175 -20.11 8.25 -38.30
N LYS A 176 -19.15 7.99 -37.41
CA LYS A 176 -19.34 7.23 -36.16
C LYS A 176 -18.36 7.68 -35.08
N LEU A 177 -18.63 7.26 -33.83
CA LEU A 177 -17.82 7.58 -32.66
C LEU A 177 -17.15 6.31 -32.11
N PHE A 178 -15.83 6.23 -32.21
CA PHE A 178 -15.06 5.07 -31.77
C PHE A 178 -13.72 5.47 -31.16
N CYS A 179 -13.14 4.56 -30.38
CA CYS A 179 -11.82 4.74 -29.78
C CYS A 179 -10.74 4.71 -30.86
N MET A 180 -9.92 5.76 -30.92
CA MET A 180 -8.79 5.78 -31.87
C MET A 180 -7.74 4.72 -31.55
N VAL A 181 -7.65 4.18 -30.33
CA VAL A 181 -6.66 3.15 -30.00
C VAL A 181 -7.13 1.77 -30.44
N CYS A 182 -8.28 1.32 -29.93
CA CYS A 182 -8.75 -0.07 -30.08
C CYS A 182 -9.98 -0.23 -30.97
N ASN A 183 -10.46 0.83 -31.63
CA ASN A 183 -11.67 0.86 -32.44
C ASN A 183 -12.98 0.51 -31.69
N PHE A 184 -12.95 0.45 -30.35
CA PHE A 184 -14.13 0.20 -29.56
C PHE A 184 -15.19 1.29 -29.76
N ASP A 185 -16.42 0.88 -30.05
CA ASP A 185 -17.57 1.74 -30.28
C ASP A 185 -18.62 1.45 -29.20
N PHE A 186 -18.86 2.44 -28.34
CA PHE A 186 -19.80 2.31 -27.23
C PHE A 186 -21.24 2.18 -27.73
N PHE A 187 -21.64 2.87 -28.79
CA PHE A 187 -22.99 2.77 -29.33
C PHE A 187 -23.21 1.41 -29.99
N LYS A 188 -22.22 0.89 -30.73
CA LYS A 188 -22.30 -0.45 -31.33
C LYS A 188 -22.50 -1.53 -30.25
N THR A 189 -21.75 -1.42 -29.15
CA THR A 189 -21.68 -2.41 -28.07
C THR A 189 -22.85 -2.29 -27.08
N TYR A 190 -23.12 -1.07 -26.59
CA TYR A 190 -24.08 -0.79 -25.52
C TYR A 190 -25.37 -0.10 -26.00
N LYS A 191 -25.55 0.07 -27.31
CA LYS A 191 -26.75 0.69 -27.93
C LYS A 191 -27.01 2.08 -27.35
N LYS A 192 -28.27 2.36 -26.98
CA LYS A 192 -28.70 3.67 -26.43
C LYS A 192 -27.87 4.13 -25.23
N TYR A 193 -27.36 3.21 -24.40
CA TYR A 193 -26.55 3.53 -23.22
C TYR A 193 -25.13 4.01 -23.57
N GLY A 194 -24.64 3.62 -24.75
CA GLY A 194 -23.33 4.05 -25.26
C GLY A 194 -23.41 5.27 -26.19
N LYS A 195 -24.59 5.87 -26.38
CA LYS A 195 -24.77 7.01 -27.26
C LYS A 195 -23.89 8.16 -26.77
N ASP A 196 -23.01 8.63 -27.66
CA ASP A 196 -22.12 9.77 -27.47
C ASP A 196 -21.14 9.63 -26.29
N TYR A 197 -20.98 8.40 -25.79
CA TYR A 197 -20.10 8.10 -24.67
C TYR A 197 -18.69 7.79 -25.19
N ILE A 198 -17.76 8.71 -24.95
CA ILE A 198 -16.32 8.49 -25.16
C ILE A 198 -15.52 9.51 -24.36
N GLU A 199 -14.28 9.19 -24.01
CA GLU A 199 -13.40 10.12 -23.30
C GLU A 199 -12.54 10.90 -24.30
N ILE A 200 -12.52 12.23 -24.17
CA ILE A 200 -11.65 13.09 -24.98
C ILE A 200 -10.31 13.27 -24.24
N HIS A 201 -9.27 12.69 -24.81
CA HIS A 201 -7.92 12.69 -24.29
C HIS A 201 -7.03 13.70 -25.02
N HIS A 202 -6.16 14.40 -24.30
CA HIS A 202 -5.19 15.29 -24.92
C HIS A 202 -3.94 14.50 -25.27
N ALA A 203 -3.59 14.45 -26.55
CA ALA A 203 -2.43 13.69 -27.04
C ALA A 203 -1.10 14.22 -26.49
N GLU A 204 -1.07 15.47 -26.00
CA GLU A 204 0.07 16.09 -25.33
C GLU A 204 -0.20 16.26 -23.82
N PRO A 205 0.81 16.02 -22.96
CA PRO A 205 0.77 16.28 -21.53
C PRO A 205 0.38 17.71 -21.14
N ILE A 206 -0.89 17.96 -20.80
CA ILE A 206 -1.26 19.27 -20.24
C ILE A 206 -0.70 19.45 -18.81
N HIS A 207 -0.22 18.39 -18.14
CA HIS A 207 0.29 18.48 -16.76
C HIS A 207 1.60 19.26 -16.63
N LEU A 208 2.29 19.54 -17.75
CA LEU A 208 3.47 20.42 -17.81
C LEU A 208 3.09 21.91 -17.95
N ILE A 209 1.80 22.21 -18.14
CA ILE A 209 1.30 23.54 -18.40
C ILE A 209 0.86 24.18 -17.10
N GLU A 210 1.46 25.34 -16.80
CA GLU A 210 1.30 26.19 -15.60
C GLU A 210 -0.10 26.22 -14.97
N THR A 211 -0.09 26.40 -13.66
CA THR A 211 -1.21 26.36 -12.72
C THR A 211 -2.37 27.31 -13.04
N LYS A 212 -2.19 28.31 -13.92
CA LYS A 212 -3.21 29.31 -14.29
C LYS A 212 -4.13 28.91 -15.45
N GLY A 213 -3.88 27.77 -16.11
CA GLY A 213 -4.67 27.33 -17.27
C GLY A 213 -4.38 28.17 -18.53
N ILE A 214 -4.56 27.58 -19.71
CA ILE A 214 -4.33 28.25 -20.99
C ILE A 214 -5.66 28.58 -21.65
N LYS A 215 -5.85 29.86 -22.03
CA LYS A 215 -6.83 30.24 -23.04
C LYS A 215 -6.23 29.95 -24.41
N THR A 216 -6.87 29.11 -25.20
CA THR A 216 -6.46 28.80 -26.58
C THR A 216 -7.67 28.82 -27.50
N LEU A 217 -7.43 29.03 -28.79
CA LEU A 217 -8.47 28.97 -29.80
C LEU A 217 -9.02 27.54 -29.93
N LEU A 218 -10.34 27.41 -30.09
CA LEU A 218 -11.02 26.12 -30.25
C LEU A 218 -10.41 25.30 -31.39
N SER A 219 -10.11 25.94 -32.52
CA SER A 219 -9.47 25.32 -33.69
C SER A 219 -8.09 24.73 -33.39
N LYS A 220 -7.30 25.37 -32.51
CA LYS A 220 -6.00 24.84 -32.05
C LYS A 220 -6.18 23.71 -31.04
N ALA A 221 -7.15 23.83 -30.12
CA ALA A 221 -7.43 22.80 -29.12
C ALA A 221 -7.93 21.48 -29.74
N LEU A 222 -8.79 21.55 -30.75
CA LEU A 222 -9.34 20.37 -31.44
C LEU A 222 -8.24 19.50 -32.07
N LYS A 223 -7.15 20.09 -32.56
CA LYS A 223 -6.01 19.37 -33.13
C LYS A 223 -5.20 18.57 -32.10
N LYS A 224 -5.36 18.87 -30.80
CA LYS A 224 -4.58 18.27 -29.70
C LYS A 224 -5.35 17.20 -28.94
N VAL A 225 -6.59 16.93 -29.30
CA VAL A 225 -7.44 15.96 -28.60
C VAL A 225 -7.85 14.81 -29.50
N VAL A 226 -8.03 13.64 -28.88
CA VAL A 226 -8.43 12.41 -29.56
C VAL A 226 -9.45 11.64 -28.71
N PRO A 227 -10.45 11.00 -29.35
CA PRO A 227 -11.39 10.15 -28.63
C PRO A 227 -10.79 8.79 -28.29
N VAL A 228 -10.94 8.37 -27.03
CA VAL A 228 -10.50 7.08 -26.51
C VAL A 228 -11.53 6.46 -25.57
N CYS A 229 -11.59 5.13 -25.48
CA CYS A 229 -12.46 4.47 -24.50
C CYS A 229 -11.87 4.52 -23.09
N SER A 230 -12.70 4.28 -22.07
CA SER A 230 -12.28 4.34 -20.67
C SER A 230 -11.12 3.41 -20.32
N ASN A 231 -11.05 2.23 -20.94
CA ASN A 231 -9.95 1.29 -20.73
C ASN A 231 -8.64 1.82 -21.34
N CYS A 232 -8.66 2.28 -22.59
CA CYS A 232 -7.49 2.88 -23.21
C CYS A 232 -7.05 4.16 -22.50
N HIS A 233 -8.00 4.99 -22.04
CA HIS A 233 -7.67 6.19 -21.27
C HIS A 233 -6.96 5.86 -19.95
N LYS A 234 -7.44 4.83 -19.23
CA LYS A 234 -6.76 4.31 -18.03
C LYS A 234 -5.35 3.79 -18.36
N MET A 235 -5.18 3.07 -19.47
CA MET A 235 -3.87 2.54 -19.88
C MET A 235 -2.87 3.65 -20.25
N ILE A 236 -3.34 4.73 -20.89
CA ILE A 236 -2.49 5.90 -21.21
C ILE A 236 -1.91 6.53 -19.94
N HIS A 237 -2.70 6.61 -18.87
CA HIS A 237 -2.34 7.25 -17.61
C HIS A 237 -1.94 6.28 -16.49
N ARG A 238 -1.75 4.99 -16.79
CA ARG A 238 -1.49 3.95 -15.79
C ARG A 238 -0.24 4.25 -14.96
N ASN A 239 0.79 4.79 -15.59
CA ASN A 239 2.04 5.18 -14.95
C ASN A 239 2.02 6.68 -14.63
N ARG A 240 1.90 7.02 -13.35
CA ARG A 240 1.84 8.41 -12.89
C ARG A 240 3.09 9.18 -13.35
N GLY A 241 2.89 10.31 -14.02
CA GLY A 241 3.98 11.15 -14.55
C GLY A 241 4.53 10.71 -15.91
N LYS A 242 4.13 9.55 -16.45
CA LYS A 242 4.56 9.06 -17.76
C LYS A 242 3.35 8.66 -18.62
N MET A 243 2.94 9.56 -19.50
CA MET A 243 1.83 9.33 -20.42
C MET A 243 2.28 8.46 -21.58
N LEU A 244 1.61 7.32 -21.79
CA LEU A 244 1.89 6.46 -22.94
C LEU A 244 1.30 7.08 -24.22
N SER A 245 2.07 7.11 -25.31
CA SER A 245 1.58 7.69 -26.55
C SER A 245 0.45 6.84 -27.16
N ILE A 246 -0.50 7.51 -27.82
CA ILE A 246 -1.60 6.84 -28.55
C ILE A 246 -1.07 5.85 -29.59
N LYS A 247 0.01 6.22 -30.29
CA LYS A 247 0.66 5.38 -31.29
C LYS A 247 1.19 4.09 -30.66
N THR A 248 1.96 4.21 -29.58
CA THR A 248 2.52 3.06 -28.86
C THR A 248 1.43 2.16 -28.30
N LEU A 249 0.40 2.72 -27.66
CA LEU A 249 -0.68 1.90 -27.12
C LEU A 249 -1.47 1.19 -28.22
N ARG A 250 -1.68 1.84 -29.37
CA ARG A 250 -2.33 1.22 -30.53
C ARG A 250 -1.50 0.05 -31.08
N GLU A 251 -0.17 0.17 -31.13
CA GLU A 251 0.72 -0.92 -31.54
C GLU A 251 0.66 -2.11 -30.59
N VAL A 252 0.57 -1.87 -29.27
CA VAL A 252 0.40 -2.94 -28.27
C VAL A 252 -0.93 -3.66 -28.46
N VAL A 253 -2.03 -2.91 -28.60
CA VAL A 253 -3.38 -3.50 -28.73
C VAL A 253 -3.54 -4.28 -30.03
N LYS A 254 -2.95 -3.81 -31.14
CA LYS A 254 -2.98 -4.50 -32.43
C LYS A 254 -2.25 -5.84 -32.44
N LYS A 255 -1.32 -6.08 -31.52
CA LYS A 255 -0.61 -7.37 -31.41
C LYS A 255 -1.45 -8.45 -30.71
N CYS A 256 -2.56 -8.09 -30.08
CA CYS A 256 -3.35 -8.99 -29.23
C CYS A 256 -4.76 -9.30 -29.78
N GLY A 257 -5.11 -8.82 -30.97
CA GLY A 257 -6.39 -9.09 -31.63
C GLY A 257 -6.18 -9.58 -33.04
#